data_AF-A0A150PI71-F1
#
_entry.id   AF-A0A150PI71-F1
#
_cell.length_a   1.000
_cell.length_b   1.000
_cell.length_c   1.000
_cell.angle_alpha   90.00
_cell.angle_beta   90.00
_cell.angle_gamma   90.00
#
_symmetry.space_group_name_H-M   'P 1'
#
loop_
_entity.id
_entity.type
_entity.pdbx_description
1 polymer ?
#
loop_
_entity_poly.entity_id
_entity_poly.type
_entity_poly.pdbx_seq_one_letter_code
_entity_poly.pdbx_strand_id
1 'polypeptide(L)'
;AHAIHLLQLRAPGLTAAQQERARGLVRGLLREAPPYDELTGPWNFAVCSASEFHEGELRILVSAHGFKEIGHPPGTPSGWSPYRVLEAPFKTPAGEPIRVFARTATPRDENLEMGMTFFIGLLINRHAQLGSFDLRAAAVKVRQEGYKLMMNAQCAGLTTRFAISQMFPDADIYSSWDSTYFRVGPDGVVSSSEGIDCFVAALRGMSERASHAELDARIRRAQWHHPQAQVPGFSQFVGPSHPLVVARYSDVNRDGRADYYDGFLDLQLTEIAEDIQASMTPRDPGVSASQISGDAAAGLNWAAGSLNRVAQYSELWAGLAGQSELYYVFQSGGFYSHREPPHDVPTGDAVRQDLGRLPAVTRFHESKDALGGLSVEVMFHSHLSHAAQELKRLLCAADAMRRAFDLGYLEGDDTLSTPRGQRCAMLLTMAGLLEFPADQNFIDGLWSMALKALRLPQISRSTVRACITEEDHDQSNYYGSRRGLGQLLGALKKGDPVTFEQLGSDDPLVGRLAELELGAA
;
A
#
# COMPACT_ATOMS: atom_id res chain seq x y z
N ALA A 1 -1.01 -20.81 -6.30
CA ALA A 1 -2.09 -19.88 -6.77
C ALA A 1 -3.20 -20.53 -7.63
N HIS A 2 -2.90 -21.23 -8.73
CA HIS A 2 -3.91 -21.71 -9.70
C HIS A 2 -4.97 -22.69 -9.12
N ALA A 3 -4.58 -23.55 -8.18
CA ALA A 3 -5.50 -24.45 -7.47
C ALA A 3 -6.47 -23.69 -6.54
N ILE A 4 -5.99 -22.61 -5.89
CA ILE A 4 -6.84 -21.69 -5.10
C ILE A 4 -7.85 -21.03 -6.03
N HIS A 5 -7.42 -20.60 -7.21
CA HIS A 5 -8.29 -19.98 -8.22
C HIS A 5 -9.36 -20.96 -8.78
N LEU A 6 -8.99 -22.22 -9.02
CA LEU A 6 -9.95 -23.26 -9.41
C LEU A 6 -10.92 -23.65 -8.29
N LEU A 7 -10.44 -23.67 -7.04
CA LEU A 7 -11.28 -23.87 -5.85
C LEU A 7 -12.26 -22.71 -5.68
N GLN A 8 -11.84 -21.46 -5.91
CA GLN A 8 -12.68 -20.26 -5.94
C GLN A 8 -13.79 -20.36 -7.01
N LEU A 9 -13.47 -20.80 -8.22
CA LEU A 9 -14.44 -20.93 -9.33
C LEU A 9 -15.46 -22.07 -9.15
N ARG A 10 -15.14 -23.11 -8.38
CA ARG A 10 -16.00 -24.30 -8.16
C ARG A 10 -16.62 -24.35 -6.77
N ALA A 11 -16.25 -23.39 -5.92
CA ALA A 11 -16.65 -23.28 -4.53
C ALA A 11 -18.16 -23.37 -4.27
N PRO A 12 -19.06 -22.78 -5.09
CA PRO A 12 -20.51 -22.85 -4.87
C PRO A 12 -21.08 -24.28 -4.83
N GLY A 13 -20.34 -25.28 -5.34
CA GLY A 13 -20.73 -26.69 -5.35
C GLY A 13 -20.07 -27.56 -4.28
N LEU A 14 -19.29 -26.98 -3.35
CA LEU A 14 -18.54 -27.76 -2.34
C LEU A 14 -19.37 -28.00 -1.07
N THR A 15 -19.39 -29.25 -0.61
CA THR A 15 -19.92 -29.67 0.69
C THR A 15 -19.02 -29.20 1.86
N ALA A 16 -19.56 -29.14 3.09
CA ALA A 16 -18.81 -28.73 4.28
C ALA A 16 -17.50 -29.52 4.50
N ALA A 17 -17.50 -30.83 4.21
CA ALA A 17 -16.29 -31.65 4.30
C ALA A 17 -15.24 -31.29 3.24
N GLN A 18 -15.65 -30.85 2.05
CA GLN A 18 -14.76 -30.37 1.00
C GLN A 18 -14.21 -28.98 1.32
N GLN A 19 -15.00 -28.13 1.98
CA GLN A 19 -14.56 -26.82 2.45
C GLN A 19 -13.46 -26.93 3.51
N GLU A 20 -13.60 -27.82 4.49
CA GLU A 20 -12.56 -28.02 5.51
C GLU A 20 -11.27 -28.58 4.93
N ARG A 21 -11.40 -29.46 3.92
CA ARG A 21 -10.26 -29.95 3.15
C ARG A 21 -9.58 -28.83 2.33
N ALA A 22 -10.34 -27.89 1.78
CA ALA A 22 -9.82 -26.73 1.07
C ALA A 22 -9.03 -25.79 2.00
N ARG A 23 -9.49 -25.58 3.26
CA ARG A 23 -8.75 -24.81 4.26
C ARG A 23 -7.44 -25.47 4.67
N GLY A 24 -7.46 -26.79 4.86
CA GLY A 24 -6.24 -27.57 5.09
C GLY A 24 -5.25 -27.45 3.92
N LEU A 25 -5.76 -27.42 2.68
CA LEU A 25 -4.95 -27.19 1.48
C LEU A 25 -4.37 -25.77 1.44
N VAL A 26 -5.14 -24.72 1.74
CA VAL A 26 -4.64 -23.33 1.77
C VAL A 26 -3.53 -23.17 2.81
N ARG A 27 -3.69 -23.75 4.00
CA ARG A 27 -2.62 -23.78 5.03
C ARG A 27 -1.38 -24.54 4.55
N GLY A 28 -1.57 -25.64 3.81
CA GLY A 28 -0.47 -26.41 3.21
C GLY A 28 0.16 -25.78 1.96
N LEU A 29 -0.37 -24.66 1.45
CA LEU A 29 0.19 -23.93 0.31
C LEU A 29 1.18 -22.83 0.72
N LEU A 30 1.25 -22.49 2.01
CA LEU A 30 2.33 -21.66 2.55
C LEU A 30 3.56 -22.54 2.76
N ARG A 31 4.64 -22.25 2.03
CA ARG A 31 5.90 -22.96 2.21
C ARG A 31 6.48 -22.57 3.57
N GLU A 32 6.93 -23.54 4.36
CA GLU A 32 7.61 -23.28 5.64
C GLU A 32 9.05 -22.81 5.45
N ALA A 33 9.63 -23.08 4.28
CA ALA A 33 10.97 -22.69 3.89
C ALA A 33 11.06 -22.52 2.36
N PRO A 34 12.08 -21.81 1.84
CA PRO A 34 12.45 -21.89 0.43
C PRO A 34 12.61 -23.36 -0.02
N PRO A 35 12.27 -23.71 -1.27
CA PRO A 35 12.32 -25.08 -1.77
C PRO A 35 13.76 -25.49 -2.09
N TYR A 36 14.61 -25.58 -1.07
CA TYR A 36 16.06 -25.80 -1.21
C TYR A 36 16.42 -27.03 -2.04
N ASP A 37 15.59 -28.07 -2.02
CA ASP A 37 15.81 -29.31 -2.77
C ASP A 37 15.59 -29.14 -4.28
N GLU A 38 14.86 -28.09 -4.69
CA GLU A 38 14.64 -27.71 -6.09
C GLU A 38 15.71 -26.72 -6.60
N LEU A 39 16.45 -26.07 -5.68
CA LEU A 39 17.44 -25.04 -6.01
C LEU A 39 18.81 -25.65 -6.32
N THR A 40 18.99 -26.11 -7.56
CA THR A 40 20.25 -26.72 -8.03
C THR A 40 21.24 -25.69 -8.61
N GLY A 41 22.54 -25.95 -8.47
CA GLY A 41 23.61 -25.16 -9.08
C GLY A 41 23.91 -23.84 -8.34
N PRO A 42 24.65 -22.92 -8.98
CA PRO A 42 24.93 -21.60 -8.42
C PRO A 42 23.66 -20.80 -8.17
N TRP A 43 23.62 -20.11 -7.03
CA TRP A 43 22.52 -19.22 -6.69
C TRP A 43 22.87 -17.79 -7.07
N ASN A 44 22.19 -17.25 -8.08
CA ASN A 44 22.41 -15.87 -8.52
C ASN A 44 21.28 -14.98 -8.00
N PHE A 45 21.65 -13.85 -7.40
CA PHE A 45 20.72 -12.82 -6.96
C PHE A 45 21.03 -11.51 -7.67
N ALA A 46 20.01 -10.80 -8.13
CA ALA A 46 20.17 -9.42 -8.56
C ALA A 46 20.14 -8.47 -7.36
N VAL A 47 20.97 -7.43 -7.37
CA VAL A 47 20.90 -6.32 -6.41
C VAL A 47 20.65 -5.05 -7.19
N CYS A 48 19.44 -4.53 -7.07
CA CYS A 48 18.93 -3.40 -7.82
C CYS A 48 18.91 -2.17 -6.91
N SER A 49 20.00 -1.41 -6.92
CA SER A 49 20.18 -0.28 -6.02
C SER A 49 19.90 1.05 -6.72
N ALA A 50 19.32 2.05 -6.05
CA ALA A 50 19.30 3.40 -6.62
C ALA A 50 20.73 3.89 -6.94
N SER A 51 20.86 4.81 -7.89
CA SER A 51 22.17 5.31 -8.37
C SER A 51 23.09 5.80 -7.25
N GLU A 52 22.50 6.46 -6.26
CA GLU A 52 23.10 7.03 -5.07
C GLU A 52 23.54 5.98 -4.04
N PHE A 53 22.98 4.78 -4.11
CA PHE A 53 23.31 3.67 -3.20
C PHE A 53 24.31 2.71 -3.82
N HIS A 54 24.24 2.51 -5.14
CA HIS A 54 24.94 1.44 -5.87
C HIS A 54 26.43 1.30 -5.52
N GLU A 55 27.19 2.39 -5.63
CA GLU A 55 28.65 2.37 -5.37
C GLU A 55 28.98 2.08 -3.91
N GLY A 56 28.19 2.62 -2.98
CA GLY A 56 28.39 2.39 -1.56
C GLY A 56 28.08 0.96 -1.14
N GLU A 57 26.98 0.40 -1.66
CA GLU A 57 26.56 -0.96 -1.34
C GLU A 57 27.53 -2.02 -1.88
N LEU A 58 28.11 -1.80 -3.06
CA LEU A 58 29.21 -2.62 -3.57
C LEU A 58 30.40 -2.63 -2.61
N ARG A 59 30.80 -1.47 -2.10
CA ARG A 59 31.90 -1.35 -1.11
C ARG A 59 31.55 -2.05 0.20
N ILE A 60 30.30 -1.96 0.66
CA ILE A 60 29.83 -2.63 1.88
C ILE A 60 29.89 -4.15 1.72
N LEU A 61 29.41 -4.70 0.60
CA LEU A 61 29.47 -6.13 0.32
C LEU A 61 30.91 -6.66 0.39
N VAL A 62 31.87 -5.92 -0.18
CA VAL A 62 33.29 -6.32 -0.17
C VAL A 62 33.93 -6.14 1.22
N SER A 63 33.80 -4.94 1.80
CA SER A 63 34.57 -4.55 2.99
C SER A 63 33.98 -5.07 4.30
N ALA A 64 32.64 -5.05 4.46
CA ALA A 64 31.97 -5.48 5.67
C ALA A 64 31.58 -6.97 5.62
N HIS A 65 31.17 -7.45 4.43
CA HIS A 65 30.65 -8.82 4.26
C HIS A 65 31.60 -9.76 3.53
N GLY A 66 32.78 -9.31 3.09
CA GLY A 66 33.83 -10.17 2.54
C GLY A 66 33.55 -10.76 1.16
N PHE A 67 32.61 -10.18 0.41
CA PHE A 67 32.34 -10.59 -0.97
C PHE A 67 33.54 -10.28 -1.87
N LYS A 68 33.71 -11.09 -2.92
CA LYS A 68 34.80 -10.92 -3.89
C LYS A 68 34.24 -10.62 -5.27
N GLU A 69 34.70 -9.54 -5.88
CA GLU A 69 34.39 -9.26 -7.27
C GLU A 69 34.96 -10.34 -8.19
N ILE A 70 34.15 -10.77 -9.16
CA ILE A 70 34.52 -11.77 -10.17
C ILE A 70 34.13 -11.29 -11.57
N GLY A 71 34.70 -11.92 -12.59
CA GLY A 71 34.26 -11.74 -13.97
C GLY A 71 32.84 -12.27 -14.20
N HIS A 72 32.22 -11.87 -15.32
CA HIS A 72 30.87 -12.32 -15.67
C HIS A 72 30.85 -13.82 -15.94
N PRO A 73 30.11 -14.62 -15.16
CA PRO A 73 29.98 -16.04 -15.43
C PRO A 73 29.20 -16.31 -16.73
N PRO A 74 29.35 -17.50 -17.33
CA PRO A 74 28.59 -17.87 -18.52
C PRO A 74 27.08 -17.75 -18.31
N GLY A 75 26.37 -17.27 -19.33
CA GLY A 75 24.91 -17.08 -19.27
C GLY A 75 24.47 -15.81 -18.53
N THR A 76 25.40 -14.93 -18.13
CA THR A 76 25.06 -13.61 -17.57
C THR A 76 24.15 -12.86 -18.55
N PRO A 77 22.96 -12.41 -18.11
CA PRO A 77 22.04 -11.65 -18.95
C PRO A 77 22.66 -10.38 -19.52
N SER A 78 22.41 -10.09 -20.80
CA SER A 78 22.85 -8.88 -21.50
C SER A 78 21.66 -7.98 -21.84
N GLY A 79 21.93 -6.70 -22.15
CA GLY A 79 20.89 -5.70 -22.49
C GLY A 79 20.44 -4.79 -21.34
N TRP A 80 21.13 -4.86 -20.19
CA TRP A 80 20.88 -4.07 -18.98
C TRP A 80 22.01 -3.06 -18.73
N SER A 81 21.84 -2.19 -17.74
CA SER A 81 23.00 -1.55 -17.09
C SER A 81 24.00 -2.65 -16.68
N PRO A 82 25.30 -2.47 -16.98
CA PRO A 82 26.28 -3.55 -16.82
C PRO A 82 26.37 -4.00 -15.37
N TYR A 83 26.25 -5.31 -15.14
CA TYR A 83 26.35 -5.88 -13.80
C TYR A 83 27.78 -5.82 -13.27
N ARG A 84 27.88 -5.47 -12.00
CA ARG A 84 29.04 -5.76 -11.15
C ARG A 84 28.77 -7.06 -10.42
N VAL A 85 29.57 -8.09 -10.68
CA VAL A 85 29.32 -9.44 -10.14
C VAL A 85 30.24 -9.72 -8.95
N LEU A 86 29.65 -10.17 -7.85
CA LEU A 86 30.35 -10.53 -6.62
C LEU A 86 29.99 -11.94 -6.21
N GLU A 87 30.95 -12.69 -5.70
CA GLU A 87 30.75 -13.99 -5.08
C GLU A 87 30.78 -13.87 -3.56
N ALA A 88 29.81 -14.48 -2.89
CA ALA A 88 29.71 -14.50 -1.45
C ALA A 88 30.83 -15.37 -0.83
N PRO A 89 31.26 -15.08 0.40
CA PRO A 89 32.28 -15.91 1.09
C PRO A 89 31.72 -17.24 1.62
N PHE A 90 30.42 -17.48 1.46
CA PHE A 90 29.72 -18.71 1.82
C PHE A 90 29.06 -19.33 0.57
N LYS A 91 28.72 -20.62 0.67
CA LYS A 91 28.24 -21.44 -0.45
C LYS A 91 26.80 -21.88 -0.21
N THR A 92 26.12 -22.38 -1.23
CA THR A 92 24.82 -23.04 -1.08
C THR A 92 24.95 -24.28 -0.20
N PRO A 93 23.83 -24.86 0.30
CA PRO A 93 23.87 -26.13 1.03
C PRO A 93 24.51 -27.29 0.22
N ALA A 94 24.47 -27.19 -1.12
CA ALA A 94 25.10 -28.15 -2.03
C ALA A 94 26.59 -27.85 -2.31
N GLY A 95 27.16 -26.80 -1.71
CA GLY A 95 28.56 -26.38 -1.91
C GLY A 95 28.79 -25.48 -3.14
N GLU A 96 27.73 -25.07 -3.83
CA GLU A 96 27.81 -24.22 -5.03
C GLU A 96 28.00 -22.73 -4.67
N PRO A 97 28.50 -21.89 -5.58
CA PRO A 97 28.68 -20.47 -5.30
C PRO A 97 27.33 -19.72 -5.19
N ILE A 98 27.27 -18.77 -4.26
CA ILE A 98 26.22 -17.75 -4.19
C ILE A 98 26.80 -16.46 -4.77
N ARG A 99 26.10 -15.84 -5.72
CA ARG A 99 26.57 -14.68 -6.48
C ARG A 99 25.55 -13.55 -6.46
N VAL A 100 26.06 -12.33 -6.38
CA VAL A 100 25.30 -11.09 -6.44
C VAL A 100 25.65 -10.36 -7.73
N PHE A 101 24.63 -10.01 -8.50
CA PHE A 101 24.71 -9.23 -9.73
C PHE A 101 24.15 -7.85 -9.42
N ALA A 102 25.02 -6.95 -8.99
CA ALA A 102 24.65 -5.61 -8.60
C ALA A 102 24.61 -4.68 -9.82
N ARG A 103 23.57 -3.86 -9.91
CA ARG A 103 23.44 -2.79 -10.90
C ARG A 103 22.59 -1.66 -10.35
N THR A 104 22.63 -0.52 -11.03
CA THR A 104 21.66 0.55 -10.79
C THR A 104 20.25 0.08 -11.16
N ALA A 105 19.31 0.36 -10.27
CA ALA A 105 17.91 0.02 -10.41
C ALA A 105 17.26 0.86 -11.51
N THR A 106 16.38 0.21 -12.26
CA THR A 106 15.39 0.88 -13.09
C THR A 106 14.06 0.14 -12.86
N PRO A 107 12.93 0.84 -12.86
CA PRO A 107 11.63 0.22 -12.56
C PRO A 107 11.21 -0.89 -13.54
N ARG A 108 11.82 -0.97 -14.73
CA ARG A 108 11.48 -2.01 -15.70
C ARG A 108 12.23 -3.31 -15.44
N ASP A 109 13.48 -3.20 -15.01
CA ASP A 109 14.46 -4.26 -15.18
C ASP A 109 14.37 -5.30 -14.06
N GLU A 110 14.04 -4.88 -12.84
CA GLU A 110 13.83 -5.76 -11.69
C GLU A 110 12.69 -6.78 -11.92
N ASN A 111 11.62 -6.36 -12.61
CA ASN A 111 10.51 -7.26 -12.96
C ASN A 111 10.88 -8.23 -14.09
N LEU A 112 11.81 -7.85 -14.97
CA LEU A 112 12.30 -8.75 -16.00
C LEU A 112 13.25 -9.80 -15.41
N GLU A 113 14.05 -9.46 -14.41
CA GLU A 113 14.86 -10.43 -13.64
C GLU A 113 13.99 -11.45 -12.89
N MET A 114 12.81 -11.04 -12.40
CA MET A 114 11.81 -11.96 -11.85
C MET A 114 11.30 -12.98 -12.88
N GLY A 115 11.34 -12.66 -14.17
CA GLY A 115 11.01 -13.57 -15.26
C GLY A 115 12.17 -14.38 -15.80
N MET A 116 13.35 -14.34 -15.18
CA MET A 116 14.51 -15.09 -15.63
C MET A 116 14.77 -16.31 -14.74
N THR A 117 15.02 -17.46 -15.37
CA THR A 117 15.51 -18.66 -14.69
C THR A 117 16.91 -18.46 -14.11
N PHE A 118 17.70 -17.53 -14.66
CA PHE A 118 19.08 -17.27 -14.24
C PHE A 118 19.19 -16.76 -12.80
N PHE A 119 18.23 -15.94 -12.36
CA PHE A 119 18.17 -15.40 -11.01
C PHE A 119 17.24 -16.24 -10.14
N ILE A 120 17.62 -16.51 -8.90
CA ILE A 120 16.74 -17.17 -7.92
C ILE A 120 16.08 -16.18 -6.96
N GLY A 121 16.44 -14.91 -7.06
CA GLY A 121 15.91 -13.85 -6.22
C GLY A 121 16.57 -12.51 -6.50
N LEU A 122 16.11 -11.48 -5.79
CA LEU A 122 16.70 -10.15 -5.86
C LEU A 122 16.48 -9.34 -4.59
N LEU A 123 17.35 -8.33 -4.43
CA LEU A 123 17.17 -7.21 -3.53
C LEU A 123 16.80 -5.97 -4.36
N ILE A 124 15.69 -5.32 -4.02
CA ILE A 124 15.36 -3.99 -4.51
C ILE A 124 15.72 -3.02 -3.39
N ASN A 125 16.70 -2.15 -3.62
CA ASN A 125 17.09 -1.13 -2.64
C ASN A 125 17.08 0.27 -3.27
N ARG A 126 15.93 0.94 -3.24
CA ARG A 126 15.74 2.23 -3.91
C ARG A 126 14.63 3.04 -3.26
N HIS A 127 14.54 4.32 -3.61
CA HIS A 127 13.37 5.12 -3.25
C HIS A 127 12.11 4.54 -3.93
N ALA A 128 11.06 4.28 -3.15
CA ALA A 128 9.77 3.82 -3.67
C ALA A 128 9.04 4.89 -4.48
N GLN A 129 9.34 6.18 -4.24
CA GLN A 129 8.57 7.33 -4.76
C GLN A 129 7.05 7.12 -4.59
N LEU A 130 6.59 6.87 -3.36
CA LEU A 130 5.20 6.56 -3.02
C LEU A 130 4.62 5.32 -3.73
N GLY A 131 5.48 4.42 -4.17
CA GLY A 131 5.12 3.25 -4.96
C GLY A 131 4.88 3.55 -6.44
N SER A 132 5.00 4.80 -6.91
CA SER A 132 4.84 5.15 -8.33
C SER A 132 5.82 4.38 -9.22
N PHE A 133 7.01 4.11 -8.69
CA PHE A 133 8.00 3.30 -9.36
C PHE A 133 7.54 1.85 -9.50
N ASP A 134 6.98 1.25 -8.46
CA ASP A 134 6.53 -0.14 -8.49
C ASP A 134 5.20 -0.27 -9.26
N LEU A 135 4.38 0.77 -9.31
CA LEU A 135 3.20 0.87 -10.19
C LEU A 135 3.61 0.97 -11.67
N ARG A 136 4.67 1.72 -11.99
CA ARG A 136 5.26 1.74 -13.34
C ARG A 136 5.89 0.39 -13.68
N ALA A 137 6.57 -0.23 -12.71
CA ALA A 137 7.10 -1.58 -12.83
C ALA A 137 5.97 -2.58 -13.10
N ALA A 138 4.81 -2.41 -12.46
CA ALA A 138 3.64 -3.25 -12.62
C ALA A 138 2.98 -3.16 -14.01
N ALA A 139 3.24 -2.10 -14.77
CA ALA A 139 2.85 -2.03 -16.17
C ALA A 139 3.66 -3.01 -17.07
N VAL A 140 4.79 -3.53 -16.59
CA VAL A 140 5.60 -4.51 -17.31
C VAL A 140 5.02 -5.90 -17.10
N LYS A 141 4.42 -6.46 -18.16
CA LYS A 141 3.87 -7.82 -18.14
C LYS A 141 5.01 -8.85 -18.25
N VAL A 142 5.43 -9.40 -17.11
CA VAL A 142 6.41 -10.50 -17.04
C VAL A 142 5.82 -11.64 -16.23
N ARG A 143 6.04 -12.87 -16.69
CA ARG A 143 5.70 -14.07 -15.94
C ARG A 143 6.90 -14.50 -15.11
N GLN A 144 6.69 -14.81 -13.83
CA GLN A 144 7.72 -15.42 -12.99
C GLN A 144 8.20 -16.75 -13.57
N GLU A 145 9.51 -16.96 -13.60
CA GLU A 145 10.14 -18.23 -14.01
C GLU A 145 10.89 -18.87 -12.85
N GLY A 146 10.47 -20.06 -12.41
CA GLY A 146 11.07 -20.77 -11.28
C GLY A 146 10.83 -20.11 -9.91
N TYR A 147 11.57 -20.60 -8.90
CA TYR A 147 11.54 -20.01 -7.56
C TYR A 147 12.09 -18.58 -7.56
N LYS A 148 11.49 -17.72 -6.72
CA LYS A 148 11.95 -16.35 -6.49
C LYS A 148 11.84 -16.01 -5.01
N LEU A 149 12.95 -15.53 -4.44
CA LEU A 149 12.97 -14.79 -3.18
C LEU A 149 13.24 -13.32 -3.46
N MET A 150 12.34 -12.44 -3.04
CA MET A 150 12.51 -11.00 -3.20
C MET A 150 12.66 -10.36 -1.82
N MET A 151 13.70 -9.55 -1.63
CA MET A 151 13.78 -8.61 -0.52
C MET A 151 13.54 -7.20 -1.05
N ASN A 152 12.45 -6.57 -0.61
CA ASN A 152 12.10 -5.22 -0.99
C ASN A 152 12.48 -4.25 0.14
N ALA A 153 13.61 -3.55 -0.03
CA ALA A 153 14.15 -2.56 0.90
C ALA A 153 13.87 -1.15 0.34
N GLN A 154 12.66 -0.64 0.56
CA GLN A 154 12.25 0.67 0.04
C GLN A 154 11.50 1.46 1.12
N CYS A 155 11.46 2.78 0.97
CA CYS A 155 10.73 3.69 1.87
C CYS A 155 9.20 3.52 1.93
N ALA A 156 8.64 2.58 1.16
CA ALA A 156 7.24 2.19 1.23
C ALA A 156 7.06 0.68 0.92
N GLY A 157 8.03 -0.15 1.33
CA GLY A 157 8.12 -1.55 0.95
C GLY A 157 6.80 -2.32 1.19
N LEU A 158 6.21 -2.17 2.38
CA LEU A 158 4.96 -2.83 2.75
C LEU A 158 3.77 -2.38 1.89
N THR A 159 3.78 -1.11 1.49
CA THR A 159 2.73 -0.50 0.64
C THR A 159 2.77 -1.06 -0.78
N THR A 160 3.96 -1.37 -1.31
CA THR A 160 4.12 -1.83 -2.70
C THR A 160 4.10 -3.35 -2.82
N ARG A 161 4.24 -4.07 -1.69
CA ARG A 161 4.07 -5.51 -1.59
C ARG A 161 2.79 -6.02 -2.23
N PHE A 162 1.66 -5.32 -2.08
CA PHE A 162 0.38 -5.72 -2.67
C PHE A 162 0.49 -5.90 -4.19
N ALA A 163 0.98 -4.87 -4.89
CA ALA A 163 1.14 -4.90 -6.35
C ALA A 163 2.12 -6.01 -6.78
N ILE A 164 3.27 -6.11 -6.10
CA ILE A 164 4.30 -7.11 -6.42
C ILE A 164 3.79 -8.54 -6.19
N SER A 165 3.06 -8.78 -5.09
CA SER A 165 2.51 -10.10 -4.77
C SER A 165 1.43 -10.55 -5.76
N GLN A 166 0.69 -9.62 -6.37
CA GLN A 166 -0.25 -9.94 -7.44
C GLN A 166 0.48 -10.31 -8.75
N MET A 167 1.60 -9.66 -9.04
CA MET A 167 2.41 -9.96 -10.23
C MET A 167 3.19 -11.27 -10.10
N PHE A 168 3.71 -11.54 -8.91
CA PHE A 168 4.58 -12.68 -8.61
C PHE A 168 4.01 -13.49 -7.44
N PRO A 169 2.85 -14.16 -7.65
CA PRO A 169 2.09 -14.78 -6.57
C PRO A 169 2.77 -16.01 -5.95
N ASP A 170 3.79 -16.56 -6.60
CA ASP A 170 4.55 -17.72 -6.14
C ASP A 170 5.94 -17.32 -5.58
N ALA A 171 6.25 -16.02 -5.49
CA ALA A 171 7.49 -15.51 -4.92
C ALA A 171 7.42 -15.38 -3.40
N ASP A 172 8.52 -15.72 -2.73
CA ASP A 172 8.69 -15.45 -1.30
C ASP A 172 9.19 -14.01 -1.13
N ILE A 173 8.28 -13.12 -0.71
CA ILE A 173 8.59 -11.69 -0.59
C ILE A 173 8.84 -11.34 0.88
N TYR A 174 10.01 -10.78 1.15
CA TYR A 174 10.33 -10.03 2.36
C TYR A 174 10.26 -8.56 2.01
N SER A 175 9.59 -7.78 2.84
CA SER A 175 9.35 -6.38 2.53
C SER A 175 9.66 -5.53 3.75
N SER A 176 10.38 -4.44 3.54
CA SER A 176 10.73 -3.54 4.63
C SER A 176 9.47 -2.89 5.19
N TRP A 177 9.44 -2.76 6.52
CA TRP A 177 8.39 -2.13 7.30
C TRP A 177 8.27 -0.66 6.88
N ASP A 178 9.40 0.07 6.91
CA ASP A 178 9.63 1.45 6.43
C ASP A 178 10.93 1.47 5.58
N SER A 179 11.46 2.67 5.33
CA SER A 179 12.80 2.96 4.86
C SER A 179 13.85 2.23 5.69
N THR A 180 14.66 1.40 5.05
CA THR A 180 15.87 0.89 5.68
C THR A 180 16.86 2.03 5.94
N TYR A 181 17.56 1.98 7.06
CA TYR A 181 18.54 3.00 7.39
C TYR A 181 19.86 2.81 6.64
N PHE A 182 20.50 3.94 6.36
CA PHE A 182 21.84 3.98 5.78
C PHE A 182 22.63 5.16 6.36
N ARG A 183 23.95 5.11 6.22
CA ARG A 183 24.85 6.21 6.57
C ARG A 183 25.66 6.61 5.36
N VAL A 184 25.87 7.92 5.21
CA VAL A 184 26.71 8.48 4.15
C VAL A 184 28.07 8.84 4.73
N GLY A 185 29.13 8.43 4.04
CA GLY A 185 30.51 8.74 4.38
C GLY A 185 30.90 10.18 4.03
N PRO A 186 32.09 10.63 4.45
CA PRO A 186 32.60 11.97 4.13
C PRO A 186 32.74 12.25 2.62
N ASP A 187 32.83 11.20 1.80
CA ASP A 187 32.90 11.27 0.34
C ASP A 187 31.52 11.36 -0.33
N GLY A 188 30.44 11.44 0.45
CA GLY A 188 29.07 11.51 -0.07
C GLY A 188 28.51 10.15 -0.53
N VAL A 189 29.24 9.06 -0.33
CA VAL A 189 28.84 7.70 -0.73
C VAL A 189 28.30 6.93 0.48
N VAL A 190 27.32 6.05 0.27
CA VAL A 190 26.83 5.17 1.34
C VAL A 190 27.99 4.34 1.91
N SER A 191 28.15 4.39 3.24
CA SER A 191 29.21 3.69 3.98
C SER A 191 28.68 2.55 4.84
N SER A 192 27.38 2.51 5.11
CA SER A 192 26.69 1.44 5.83
C SER A 192 25.22 1.40 5.41
N SER A 193 24.64 0.21 5.24
CA SER A 193 23.27 0.01 4.72
C SER A 193 22.61 -1.17 5.44
N GLU A 194 21.54 -0.89 6.17
CA GLU A 194 20.73 -1.91 6.85
C GLU A 194 20.12 -2.89 5.84
N GLY A 195 19.68 -2.40 4.68
CA GLY A 195 19.10 -3.24 3.63
C GLY A 195 20.08 -4.31 3.16
N ILE A 196 21.36 -3.95 2.99
CA ILE A 196 22.43 -4.90 2.64
C ILE A 196 22.72 -5.86 3.80
N ASP A 197 22.80 -5.37 5.03
CA ASP A 197 23.06 -6.21 6.21
C ASP A 197 21.97 -7.29 6.38
N CYS A 198 20.71 -6.89 6.24
CA CYS A 198 19.57 -7.80 6.30
C CYS A 198 19.52 -8.76 5.11
N PHE A 199 19.85 -8.29 3.90
CA PHE A 199 19.92 -9.15 2.71
C PHE A 199 21.00 -10.22 2.83
N VAL A 200 22.20 -9.86 3.26
CA VAL A 200 23.29 -10.83 3.50
C VAL A 200 22.90 -11.81 4.61
N ALA A 201 22.20 -11.36 5.66
CA ALA A 201 21.69 -12.24 6.71
C ALA A 201 20.69 -13.28 6.17
N ALA A 202 19.82 -12.88 5.25
CA ALA A 202 18.90 -13.79 4.57
C ALA A 202 19.64 -14.80 3.69
N LEU A 203 20.59 -14.35 2.86
CA LEU A 203 21.43 -15.23 2.03
C LEU A 203 22.17 -16.28 2.88
N ARG A 204 22.69 -15.85 4.04
CA ARG A 204 23.36 -16.75 4.98
C ARG A 204 22.40 -17.75 5.60
N GLY A 205 21.20 -17.32 6.00
CA GLY A 205 20.17 -18.25 6.45
C GLY A 205 19.80 -19.27 5.36
N MET A 206 19.68 -18.84 4.11
CA MET A 206 19.43 -19.75 2.99
C MET A 206 20.57 -20.76 2.78
N SER A 207 21.83 -20.33 2.93
CA SER A 207 22.98 -21.24 2.87
C SER A 207 22.95 -22.34 3.93
N GLU A 208 22.20 -22.11 5.01
CA GLU A 208 22.04 -23.03 6.14
C GLU A 208 20.66 -23.73 6.13
N ARG A 209 19.91 -23.64 5.03
CA ARG A 209 18.56 -24.21 4.87
C ARG A 209 17.53 -23.73 5.90
N ALA A 210 17.65 -22.47 6.33
CA ALA A 210 16.75 -21.89 7.33
C ALA A 210 15.28 -21.86 6.84
N SER A 211 14.35 -22.23 7.72
CA SER A 211 12.92 -21.94 7.54
C SER A 211 12.65 -20.44 7.47
N HIS A 212 11.47 -20.03 6.99
CA HIS A 212 11.10 -18.61 6.98
C HIS A 212 11.09 -17.99 8.37
N ALA A 213 10.68 -18.73 9.40
CA ALA A 213 10.74 -18.27 10.79
C ALA A 213 12.19 -18.04 11.26
N GLU A 214 13.12 -18.91 10.87
CA GLU A 214 14.55 -18.74 11.19
C GLU A 214 15.19 -17.61 10.38
N LEU A 215 14.76 -17.41 9.12
CA LEU A 215 15.17 -16.28 8.29
C LEU A 215 14.71 -14.96 8.92
N ASP A 216 13.44 -14.86 9.34
CA ASP A 216 12.90 -13.70 10.06
C ASP A 216 13.74 -13.41 11.33
N ALA A 217 14.04 -14.44 12.13
CA ALA A 217 14.86 -14.28 13.34
C ALA A 217 16.33 -13.88 13.05
N ARG A 218 16.87 -14.23 11.88
CA ARG A 218 18.21 -13.80 11.43
C ARG A 218 18.19 -12.36 10.95
N ILE A 219 17.22 -12.01 10.10
CA ILE A 219 17.06 -10.64 9.61
C ILE A 219 16.84 -9.69 10.79
N ARG A 220 16.01 -10.08 11.76
CA ARG A 220 15.77 -9.29 12.99
C ARG A 220 17.01 -9.09 13.86
N ARG A 221 18.02 -9.96 13.76
CA ARG A 221 19.31 -9.77 14.44
C ARG A 221 20.24 -8.84 13.67
N ALA A 222 20.07 -8.74 12.35
CA ALA A 222 20.88 -7.92 11.47
C ALA A 222 20.31 -6.51 11.28
N GLN A 223 18.99 -6.34 11.44
CA GLN A 223 18.34 -5.04 11.35
C GLN A 223 18.91 -4.06 12.38
N TRP A 224 18.84 -2.79 12.06
CA TRP A 224 19.36 -1.75 12.91
C TRP A 224 18.35 -1.38 14.00
N HIS A 225 18.79 -0.58 14.97
CA HIS A 225 17.88 -0.12 16.01
C HIS A 225 16.94 0.95 15.43
N HIS A 226 15.66 0.64 15.44
CA HIS A 226 14.58 1.55 15.10
C HIS A 226 13.86 1.99 16.37
N PRO A 227 13.34 3.24 16.43
CA PRO A 227 12.47 3.68 17.52
C PRO A 227 11.31 2.72 17.81
N GLN A 228 10.89 1.92 16.83
CA GLN A 228 9.79 0.96 16.91
C GLN A 228 10.18 -0.40 17.53
N ALA A 229 11.47 -0.63 17.79
CA ALA A 229 11.95 -1.85 18.45
C ALA A 229 11.42 -2.04 19.88
N GLN A 230 10.76 -1.03 20.46
CA GLN A 230 10.04 -1.12 21.74
C GLN A 230 8.76 -1.96 21.64
N VAL A 231 8.25 -2.23 20.44
CA VAL A 231 7.13 -3.15 20.22
C VAL A 231 7.62 -4.60 20.23
N PRO A 232 7.11 -5.47 21.13
CA PRO A 232 7.47 -6.88 21.13
C PRO A 232 7.16 -7.54 19.78
N GLY A 233 8.19 -8.12 19.16
CA GLY A 233 8.04 -8.80 17.87
C GLY A 233 8.41 -7.96 16.64
N PHE A 234 8.76 -6.68 16.80
CA PHE A 234 9.13 -5.80 15.68
C PHE A 234 10.24 -6.41 14.79
N SER A 235 9.96 -6.50 13.49
CA SER A 235 10.92 -6.89 12.45
C SER A 235 10.90 -5.85 11.34
N GLN A 236 12.07 -5.32 10.98
CA GLN A 236 12.20 -4.32 9.93
C GLN A 236 11.88 -4.92 8.57
N PHE A 237 12.07 -6.22 8.37
CA PHE A 237 11.58 -6.92 7.19
C PHE A 237 10.49 -7.90 7.60
N VAL A 238 9.34 -7.77 6.95
CA VAL A 238 8.19 -8.63 7.17
C VAL A 238 8.21 -9.74 6.12
N GLY A 239 8.46 -10.97 6.59
CA GLY A 239 8.55 -12.17 5.76
C GLY A 239 7.18 -12.76 5.37
N PRO A 240 7.18 -13.74 4.45
CA PRO A 240 5.95 -14.40 3.97
C PRO A 240 5.24 -15.24 5.05
N SER A 241 5.95 -15.68 6.09
CA SER A 241 5.42 -16.45 7.22
C SER A 241 4.81 -15.61 8.34
N HIS A 242 4.87 -14.27 8.25
CA HIS A 242 4.43 -13.41 9.35
C HIS A 242 2.90 -13.49 9.53
N PRO A 243 2.36 -13.72 10.75
CA PRO A 243 0.92 -13.89 10.96
C PRO A 243 0.06 -12.73 10.45
N LEU A 244 0.51 -11.49 10.64
CA LEU A 244 -0.16 -10.30 10.05
C LEU A 244 -0.13 -10.31 8.52
N VAL A 245 0.91 -10.86 7.90
CA VAL A 245 0.99 -10.96 6.42
C VAL A 245 0.03 -12.03 5.91
N VAL A 246 0.01 -13.17 6.58
CA VAL A 246 -0.89 -14.28 6.26
C VAL A 246 -2.35 -13.90 6.50
N ALA A 247 -2.66 -13.17 7.57
CA ALA A 247 -4.03 -12.80 7.95
C ALA A 247 -4.56 -11.55 7.23
N ARG A 248 -3.75 -10.50 7.01
CA ARG A 248 -4.22 -9.24 6.40
C ARG A 248 -4.15 -9.20 4.87
N TYR A 249 -3.26 -9.97 4.24
CA TYR A 249 -3.08 -9.94 2.77
C TYR A 249 -3.63 -11.17 2.05
N SER A 250 -4.14 -12.14 2.82
CA SER A 250 -4.97 -13.22 2.29
C SER A 250 -6.44 -12.82 2.44
N ASP A 251 -6.87 -11.75 1.77
CA ASP A 251 -8.30 -11.53 1.45
C ASP A 251 -8.72 -12.65 0.47
N VAL A 252 -8.82 -13.88 1.01
CA VAL A 252 -8.91 -15.14 0.24
C VAL A 252 -10.18 -15.17 -0.59
N ASN A 253 -11.21 -14.43 -0.17
CA ASN A 253 -12.51 -14.30 -0.81
C ASN A 253 -12.65 -13.01 -1.63
N ARG A 254 -11.78 -12.00 -1.50
CA ARG A 254 -11.83 -10.72 -2.24
C ARG A 254 -13.11 -9.93 -1.98
N ASP A 255 -13.63 -9.98 -0.76
CA ASP A 255 -14.85 -9.25 -0.37
C ASP A 255 -14.54 -7.83 0.14
N GLY A 256 -13.26 -7.48 0.24
CA GLY A 256 -12.85 -6.18 0.75
C GLY A 256 -12.93 -6.11 2.27
N ARG A 257 -12.73 -7.22 2.99
CA ARG A 257 -12.48 -7.21 4.44
C ARG A 257 -11.14 -7.86 4.76
N ALA A 258 -10.38 -7.22 5.67
CA ALA A 258 -9.13 -7.78 6.19
C ALA A 258 -9.45 -8.61 7.45
N ASP A 259 -9.98 -9.82 7.27
CA ASP A 259 -10.58 -10.54 8.39
C ASP A 259 -9.53 -11.30 9.22
N TYR A 260 -9.27 -10.78 10.43
CA TYR A 260 -8.59 -11.51 11.52
C TYR A 260 -9.44 -12.68 12.05
N TYR A 261 -10.75 -12.65 11.81
CA TYR A 261 -11.72 -13.64 12.22
C TYR A 261 -12.92 -13.59 11.28
N ASP A 262 -12.85 -14.28 10.14
CA ASP A 262 -13.99 -15.11 9.80
C ASP A 262 -13.55 -16.48 9.32
N GLY A 263 -13.98 -17.47 10.08
CA GLY A 263 -13.80 -18.87 9.75
C GLY A 263 -14.82 -19.33 8.73
N PHE A 264 -15.26 -18.50 7.78
CA PHE A 264 -16.19 -18.86 6.71
C PHE A 264 -15.88 -18.14 5.39
N LEU A 265 -15.65 -18.95 4.36
CA LEU A 265 -15.45 -18.54 2.98
C LEU A 265 -16.86 -18.29 2.40
N ASP A 266 -17.25 -17.03 2.11
CA ASP A 266 -18.49 -16.76 1.37
C ASP A 266 -18.27 -17.07 -0.12
N LEU A 267 -19.10 -17.97 -0.67
CA LEU A 267 -18.95 -18.56 -2.00
C LEU A 267 -19.97 -18.02 -2.99
N GLN A 268 -20.79 -17.04 -2.59
CA GLN A 268 -21.79 -16.39 -3.43
C GLN A 268 -21.35 -15.00 -3.91
N LEU A 269 -20.04 -14.73 -3.86
CA LEU A 269 -19.47 -13.46 -4.25
C LEU A 269 -19.61 -13.20 -5.76
N THR A 270 -19.92 -11.95 -6.12
CA THR A 270 -20.13 -11.48 -7.48
C THR A 270 -19.14 -10.38 -7.80
N GLU A 271 -18.35 -10.59 -8.85
CA GLU A 271 -17.39 -9.61 -9.35
C GLU A 271 -18.10 -8.49 -10.10
N ILE A 272 -17.85 -7.26 -9.66
CA ILE A 272 -18.38 -6.05 -10.30
C ILE A 272 -17.21 -5.26 -10.88
N ALA A 273 -17.23 -5.09 -12.20
CA ALA A 273 -16.23 -4.31 -12.92
C ALA A 273 -16.43 -2.80 -12.72
N GLU A 274 -15.36 -2.04 -12.89
CA GLU A 274 -15.42 -0.59 -12.84
C GLU A 274 -16.09 0.02 -14.09
N ASP A 275 -16.95 1.02 -13.87
CA ASP A 275 -17.49 1.91 -14.90
C ASP A 275 -17.13 3.35 -14.52
N ILE A 276 -16.01 3.80 -15.08
CA ILE A 276 -15.44 5.12 -14.86
C ILE A 276 -16.45 6.23 -15.18
N GLN A 277 -17.16 6.13 -16.30
CA GLN A 277 -18.05 7.20 -16.79
C GLN A 277 -19.28 7.36 -15.91
N ALA A 278 -19.73 6.27 -15.28
CA ALA A 278 -20.89 6.25 -14.40
C ALA A 278 -20.53 6.20 -12.91
N SER A 279 -19.31 6.59 -12.52
CA SER A 279 -18.80 6.39 -11.16
C SER A 279 -19.63 7.09 -10.06
N MET A 280 -20.38 8.14 -10.39
CA MET A 280 -21.31 8.82 -9.46
C MET A 280 -22.79 8.56 -9.74
N THR A 281 -23.10 7.62 -10.63
CA THR A 281 -24.48 7.25 -10.97
C THR A 281 -24.85 5.97 -10.21
N PRO A 282 -25.74 6.03 -9.20
CA PRO A 282 -26.14 4.84 -8.45
C PRO A 282 -26.81 3.80 -9.34
N ARG A 283 -26.42 2.53 -9.19
CA ARG A 283 -27.00 1.38 -9.89
C ARG A 283 -27.13 0.21 -8.92
N ASP A 284 -28.29 -0.47 -8.91
CA ASP A 284 -28.45 -1.67 -8.09
C ASP A 284 -27.43 -2.74 -8.56
N PRO A 285 -26.54 -3.25 -7.69
CA PRO A 285 -25.58 -4.28 -8.06
C PRO A 285 -26.24 -5.65 -8.35
N GLY A 286 -27.52 -5.82 -8.03
CA GLY A 286 -28.26 -7.08 -8.23
C GLY A 286 -27.92 -8.17 -7.21
N VAL A 287 -27.07 -7.86 -6.24
CA VAL A 287 -26.61 -8.74 -5.15
C VAL A 287 -26.60 -8.00 -3.82
N SER A 288 -26.55 -8.73 -2.70
CA SER A 288 -26.42 -8.10 -1.39
C SER A 288 -25.06 -7.40 -1.23
N ALA A 289 -24.96 -6.45 -0.31
CA ALA A 289 -23.73 -5.67 -0.12
C ALA A 289 -22.55 -6.56 0.32
N SER A 290 -22.81 -7.59 1.13
CA SER A 290 -21.81 -8.58 1.55
C SER A 290 -21.33 -9.51 0.43
N GLN A 291 -22.04 -9.55 -0.71
CA GLN A 291 -21.72 -10.42 -1.85
C GLN A 291 -20.84 -9.74 -2.92
N ILE A 292 -20.44 -8.49 -2.73
CA ILE A 292 -19.67 -7.75 -3.74
C ILE A 292 -18.19 -8.10 -3.62
N SER A 293 -17.56 -8.48 -4.73
CA SER A 293 -16.14 -8.84 -4.78
C SER A 293 -15.42 -8.34 -6.03
N GLY A 294 -14.17 -8.78 -6.22
CA GLY A 294 -13.40 -8.53 -7.44
C GLY A 294 -12.87 -7.10 -7.50
N ASP A 295 -12.88 -6.47 -8.68
CA ASP A 295 -12.37 -5.11 -8.88
C ASP A 295 -13.05 -4.09 -7.96
N ALA A 296 -14.36 -4.25 -7.72
CA ALA A 296 -15.09 -3.38 -6.80
C ALA A 296 -14.48 -3.36 -5.39
N ALA A 297 -14.28 -4.55 -4.80
CA ALA A 297 -13.71 -4.74 -3.47
C ALA A 297 -12.22 -4.38 -3.44
N ALA A 298 -11.47 -4.71 -4.49
CA ALA A 298 -10.07 -4.29 -4.64
C ALA A 298 -9.94 -2.75 -4.61
N GLY A 299 -10.83 -2.03 -5.28
CA GLY A 299 -10.86 -0.57 -5.25
C GLY A 299 -11.18 0.01 -3.86
N LEU A 300 -12.00 -0.67 -3.05
CA LEU A 300 -12.29 -0.25 -1.67
C LEU A 300 -11.10 -0.54 -0.73
N ASN A 301 -10.48 -1.72 -0.84
CA ASN A 301 -9.22 -2.03 -0.16
C ASN A 301 -8.14 -0.99 -0.48
N TRP A 302 -8.07 -0.58 -1.75
CA TRP A 302 -7.14 0.44 -2.20
C TRP A 302 -7.46 1.84 -1.65
N ALA A 303 -8.75 2.17 -1.47
CA ALA A 303 -9.16 3.39 -0.77
C ALA A 303 -8.71 3.41 0.69
N ALA A 304 -8.92 2.31 1.42
CA ALA A 304 -8.45 2.17 2.81
C ALA A 304 -6.92 2.26 2.91
N GLY A 305 -6.20 1.55 2.03
CA GLY A 305 -4.74 1.64 1.96
C GLY A 305 -4.23 3.05 1.60
N SER A 306 -4.94 3.77 0.74
CA SER A 306 -4.60 5.16 0.40
C SER A 306 -4.78 6.12 1.59
N LEU A 307 -5.80 5.90 2.42
CA LEU A 307 -6.03 6.67 3.63
C LEU A 307 -4.92 6.51 4.66
N ASN A 308 -4.38 5.30 4.80
CA ASN A 308 -3.21 5.08 5.65
C ASN A 308 -1.99 5.89 5.19
N ARG A 309 -1.76 6.00 3.87
CA ARG A 309 -0.70 6.87 3.31
C ARG A 309 -0.95 8.34 3.59
N VAL A 310 -2.19 8.78 3.41
CA VAL A 310 -2.59 10.16 3.67
C VAL A 310 -2.31 10.55 5.12
N ALA A 311 -2.71 9.70 6.07
CA ALA A 311 -2.53 9.97 7.48
C ALA A 311 -1.05 10.01 7.92
N GLN A 312 -0.20 9.25 7.22
CA GLN A 312 1.24 9.19 7.50
C GLN A 312 2.02 10.35 6.88
N TYR A 313 1.68 10.75 5.65
CA TYR A 313 2.45 11.69 4.85
C TYR A 313 1.74 13.04 4.69
N SER A 314 1.08 13.47 5.76
CA SER A 314 0.44 14.78 5.83
C SER A 314 0.35 15.25 7.27
N GLU A 315 1.01 16.37 7.56
CA GLU A 315 0.88 17.11 8.81
C GLU A 315 -0.57 17.47 9.16
N LEU A 316 -1.45 17.58 8.16
CA LEU A 316 -2.87 17.87 8.36
C LEU A 316 -3.58 16.74 9.13
N TRP A 317 -3.00 15.55 9.14
CA TRP A 317 -3.51 14.38 9.83
C TRP A 317 -2.77 14.09 11.13
N ALA A 318 -1.79 14.90 11.53
CA ALA A 318 -0.88 14.69 12.67
C ALA A 318 -1.56 14.46 14.04
N GLY A 319 -2.84 14.82 14.20
CA GLY A 319 -3.62 14.56 15.42
C GLY A 319 -4.13 13.12 15.57
N LEU A 320 -4.24 12.36 14.47
CA LEU A 320 -4.83 11.03 14.49
C LEU A 320 -3.91 10.03 15.21
N ALA A 321 -4.42 9.30 16.20
CA ALA A 321 -3.67 8.22 16.84
C ALA A 321 -3.32 7.12 15.82
N GLY A 322 -2.13 6.51 15.94
CA GLY A 322 -1.72 5.39 15.06
C GLY A 322 -0.97 5.81 13.77
N GLN A 323 -0.16 6.86 13.82
CA GLN A 323 0.55 7.43 12.64
C GLN A 323 1.77 6.66 12.16
N SER A 324 2.08 5.51 12.76
CA SER A 324 3.17 4.66 12.28
C SER A 324 2.60 3.49 11.50
N GLU A 325 3.36 3.00 10.53
CA GLU A 325 3.01 1.87 9.64
C GLU A 325 2.67 0.56 10.40
N LEU A 326 2.87 0.52 11.72
CA LEU A 326 2.42 -0.55 12.60
C LEU A 326 0.89 -0.64 12.73
N TYR A 327 0.19 0.48 12.49
CA TYR A 327 -1.14 0.68 13.06
C TYR A 327 -2.25 0.85 12.05
N TYR A 328 -1.95 0.85 10.74
CA TYR A 328 -2.91 1.09 9.63
C TYR A 328 -4.34 1.17 10.13
N VAL A 329 -4.69 2.36 10.60
CA VAL A 329 -5.94 2.53 11.34
C VAL A 329 -7.08 2.32 10.37
N PHE A 330 -6.90 2.65 9.09
CA PHE A 330 -7.87 2.42 8.05
C PHE A 330 -7.79 0.99 7.51
N GLN A 331 -8.90 0.28 7.62
CA GLN A 331 -9.14 -1.02 6.98
C GLN A 331 -10.44 -0.96 6.19
N SER A 332 -10.56 -1.78 5.14
CA SER A 332 -11.83 -1.84 4.42
C SER A 332 -12.87 -2.58 5.27
N GLY A 333 -14.05 -1.99 5.41
CA GLY A 333 -15.20 -2.56 6.14
C GLY A 333 -16.21 -3.26 5.23
N GLY A 334 -15.95 -3.26 3.92
CA GLY A 334 -16.86 -3.79 2.89
C GLY A 334 -17.92 -2.79 2.45
N PHE A 335 -18.93 -3.30 1.72
CA PHE A 335 -20.02 -2.48 1.19
C PHE A 335 -21.23 -2.44 2.13
N TYR A 336 -22.00 -1.37 2.04
CA TYR A 336 -23.30 -1.20 2.70
C TYR A 336 -24.36 -0.75 1.71
N SER A 337 -25.63 -0.71 2.11
CA SER A 337 -26.70 -0.13 1.29
C SER A 337 -27.73 0.60 2.13
N HIS A 338 -28.62 1.35 1.52
CA HIS A 338 -29.81 1.89 2.19
C HIS A 338 -30.70 0.82 2.87
N ARG A 339 -30.62 -0.45 2.45
CA ARG A 339 -31.34 -1.57 3.07
C ARG A 339 -30.61 -2.17 4.26
N GLU A 340 -29.29 -2.05 4.25
CA GLU A 340 -28.35 -2.54 5.27
C GLU A 340 -27.37 -1.41 5.59
N PRO A 341 -27.85 -0.33 6.26
CA PRO A 341 -27.05 0.86 6.48
C PRO A 341 -25.95 0.61 7.51
N PRO A 342 -24.84 1.39 7.50
CA PRO A 342 -23.82 1.30 8.53
C PRO A 342 -24.41 1.60 9.91
N HIS A 343 -24.13 0.71 10.88
CA HIS A 343 -24.53 0.86 12.28
C HIS A 343 -23.33 1.26 13.14
N ASP A 344 -23.64 1.86 14.30
CA ASP A 344 -22.66 2.25 15.33
C ASP A 344 -21.53 3.14 14.77
N VAL A 345 -21.89 4.09 13.91
CA VAL A 345 -20.96 5.08 13.37
C VAL A 345 -20.96 6.31 14.28
N PRO A 346 -19.86 6.61 15.00
CA PRO A 346 -19.79 7.81 15.80
C PRO A 346 -19.90 9.05 14.91
N THR A 347 -20.76 9.99 15.30
CA THR A 347 -20.99 11.23 14.54
C THR A 347 -20.48 12.47 15.25
N GLY A 348 -20.15 12.40 16.55
CA GLY A 348 -19.80 13.60 17.33
C GLY A 348 -20.85 14.70 17.17
N ASP A 349 -20.39 15.93 16.95
CA ASP A 349 -21.24 17.10 16.69
C ASP A 349 -21.64 17.27 15.21
N ALA A 350 -21.45 16.24 14.37
CA ALA A 350 -21.77 16.32 12.96
C ALA A 350 -23.27 16.55 12.69
N VAL A 351 -23.57 17.26 11.61
CA VAL A 351 -24.92 17.38 11.06
C VAL A 351 -25.45 15.99 10.70
N ARG A 352 -26.72 15.74 11.03
CA ARG A 352 -27.38 14.46 10.76
C ARG A 352 -27.55 14.25 9.24
N GLN A 353 -27.08 13.10 8.75
CA GLN A 353 -27.28 12.62 7.38
C GLN A 353 -27.77 11.18 7.41
N ASP A 354 -28.46 10.73 6.37
CA ASP A 354 -28.82 9.33 6.20
C ASP A 354 -27.58 8.53 5.77
N LEU A 355 -26.93 7.87 6.73
CA LEU A 355 -25.73 7.05 6.51
C LEU A 355 -25.94 5.97 5.43
N GLY A 356 -27.16 5.42 5.32
CA GLY A 356 -27.50 4.42 4.32
C GLY A 356 -27.55 4.96 2.90
N ARG A 357 -27.58 6.29 2.73
CA ARG A 357 -27.58 6.97 1.43
C ARG A 357 -26.29 7.69 1.13
N LEU A 358 -25.31 7.70 2.03
CA LEU A 358 -24.03 8.31 1.69
C LEU A 358 -23.29 7.44 0.66
N PRO A 359 -22.39 8.03 -0.16
CA PRO A 359 -21.50 7.28 -1.06
C PRO A 359 -20.43 6.48 -0.31
N ALA A 360 -19.88 7.06 0.76
CA ALA A 360 -18.82 6.48 1.59
C ALA A 360 -19.09 6.81 3.06
N VAL A 361 -18.74 5.89 3.95
CA VAL A 361 -18.84 6.08 5.39
C VAL A 361 -17.61 5.46 6.04
N THR A 362 -16.97 6.22 6.92
CA THR A 362 -15.87 5.76 7.75
C THR A 362 -16.31 5.66 9.20
N ARG A 363 -15.94 4.56 9.84
CA ARG A 363 -16.39 4.20 11.18
C ARG A 363 -15.18 4.08 12.09
N PHE A 364 -14.99 5.07 12.95
CA PHE A 364 -13.93 5.12 13.94
C PHE A 364 -14.33 4.31 15.17
N HIS A 365 -13.43 3.43 15.62
CA HIS A 365 -13.59 2.55 16.76
C HIS A 365 -12.38 2.63 17.66
N GLU A 366 -12.57 3.02 18.90
CA GLU A 366 -11.55 2.82 19.93
C GLU A 366 -11.48 1.32 20.25
N SER A 367 -10.31 0.72 20.07
CA SER A 367 -10.09 -0.69 20.33
C SER A 367 -8.82 -0.88 21.13
N LYS A 368 -8.93 -1.58 22.26
CA LYS A 368 -7.78 -1.97 23.09
C LYS A 368 -6.88 -3.00 22.38
N ASP A 369 -7.43 -3.71 21.41
CA ASP A 369 -6.75 -4.72 20.61
C ASP A 369 -6.09 -4.12 19.37
N ALA A 370 -6.54 -2.93 18.93
CA ALA A 370 -5.84 -2.17 17.92
C ALA A 370 -4.54 -1.63 18.51
N LEU A 371 -3.44 -2.06 17.90
CA LEU A 371 -2.14 -1.44 18.02
C LEU A 371 -2.35 0.08 17.73
N GLY A 372 -2.15 0.95 18.74
CA GLY A 372 -2.44 2.40 18.65
C GLY A 372 -3.80 2.86 19.22
N GLY A 373 -4.66 1.95 19.68
CA GLY A 373 -5.92 2.25 20.38
C GLY A 373 -7.10 2.60 19.47
N LEU A 374 -6.88 2.71 18.16
CA LEU A 374 -7.88 3.18 17.18
C LEU A 374 -7.89 2.29 15.95
N SER A 375 -9.08 1.96 15.47
CA SER A 375 -9.33 1.32 14.17
C SER A 375 -10.43 2.10 13.45
N VAL A 376 -10.33 2.19 12.13
CA VAL A 376 -11.25 2.92 11.27
C VAL A 376 -11.62 2.01 10.11
N GLU A 377 -12.89 1.67 10.03
CA GLU A 377 -13.40 0.94 8.88
C GLU A 377 -13.84 1.89 7.78
N VAL A 378 -13.39 1.62 6.57
CA VAL A 378 -13.70 2.38 5.36
C VAL A 378 -14.72 1.59 4.57
N MET A 379 -15.94 2.11 4.46
CA MET A 379 -17.06 1.43 3.81
C MET A 379 -17.58 2.26 2.64
N PHE A 380 -18.12 1.58 1.63
CA PHE A 380 -18.64 2.22 0.42
C PHE A 380 -20.05 1.73 0.07
N HIS A 381 -20.84 2.59 -0.54
CA HIS A 381 -22.21 2.25 -0.89
C HIS A 381 -22.25 1.26 -2.07
N SER A 382 -22.98 0.16 -1.92
CA SER A 382 -23.06 -0.95 -2.87
C SER A 382 -23.56 -0.53 -4.25
N HIS A 383 -24.46 0.47 -4.32
CA HIS A 383 -24.93 1.03 -5.59
C HIS A 383 -23.87 1.85 -6.35
N LEU A 384 -22.70 2.08 -5.76
CA LEU A 384 -21.53 2.67 -6.41
C LEU A 384 -20.35 1.69 -6.41
N SER A 385 -20.60 0.39 -6.28
CA SER A 385 -19.57 -0.64 -6.31
C SER A 385 -18.77 -0.63 -7.63
N HIS A 386 -19.40 -0.27 -8.74
CA HIS A 386 -18.78 -0.04 -10.05
C HIS A 386 -17.98 1.26 -10.15
N ALA A 387 -17.97 2.14 -9.14
CA ALA A 387 -17.21 3.37 -9.21
C ALA A 387 -15.70 3.09 -9.35
N ALA A 388 -15.01 3.93 -10.11
CA ALA A 388 -13.56 3.89 -10.22
C ALA A 388 -12.89 3.93 -8.84
N GLN A 389 -11.88 3.08 -8.62
CA GLN A 389 -11.09 3.07 -7.39
C GLN A 389 -10.57 4.47 -7.02
N GLU A 390 -10.16 5.27 -8.00
CA GLU A 390 -9.68 6.65 -7.80
C GLU A 390 -10.74 7.55 -7.20
N LEU A 391 -12.01 7.36 -7.56
CA LEU A 391 -13.10 8.11 -6.94
C LEU A 391 -13.41 7.58 -5.55
N LYS A 392 -13.45 6.25 -5.36
CA LYS A 392 -13.66 5.63 -4.04
C LYS A 392 -12.71 6.21 -3.00
N ARG A 393 -11.40 6.26 -3.29
CA ARG A 393 -10.41 6.82 -2.36
C ARG A 393 -10.64 8.30 -2.04
N LEU A 394 -11.12 9.11 -2.98
CA LEU A 394 -11.36 10.55 -2.73
C LEU A 394 -12.54 10.74 -1.79
N LEU A 395 -13.64 10.04 -2.04
CA LEU A 395 -14.84 10.15 -1.20
C LEU A 395 -14.61 9.55 0.18
N CYS A 396 -13.92 8.41 0.27
CA CYS A 396 -13.52 7.82 1.54
C CYS A 396 -12.59 8.75 2.33
N ALA A 397 -11.60 9.36 1.67
CA ALA A 397 -10.67 10.27 2.34
C ALA A 397 -11.35 11.54 2.85
N ALA A 398 -12.27 12.09 2.06
CA ALA A 398 -13.05 13.26 2.46
C ALA A 398 -13.96 12.96 3.66
N ASP A 399 -14.69 11.84 3.64
CA ASP A 399 -15.53 11.42 4.77
C ASP A 399 -14.70 11.14 6.04
N ALA A 400 -13.57 10.42 5.89
CA ALA A 400 -12.63 10.17 6.98
C ALA A 400 -12.16 11.46 7.65
N MET A 401 -11.73 12.45 6.86
CA MET A 401 -11.19 13.70 7.38
C MET A 401 -12.26 14.51 8.09
N ARG A 402 -13.47 14.60 7.50
CA ARG A 402 -14.60 15.29 8.11
C ARG A 402 -14.99 14.67 9.44
N ARG A 403 -15.12 13.34 9.52
CA ARG A 403 -15.44 12.65 10.76
C ARG A 403 -14.33 12.77 11.79
N ALA A 404 -13.07 12.72 11.37
CA ALA A 404 -11.95 12.91 12.29
C ALA A 404 -11.95 14.32 12.92
N PHE A 405 -12.36 15.37 12.18
CA PHE A 405 -12.62 16.68 12.78
C PHE A 405 -13.85 16.68 13.71
N ASP A 406 -14.96 16.09 13.28
CA ASP A 406 -16.21 16.07 14.07
C ASP A 406 -16.09 15.29 15.39
N LEU A 407 -15.21 14.29 15.43
CA LEU A 407 -14.90 13.47 16.60
C LEU A 407 -13.74 14.04 17.44
N GLY A 408 -13.11 15.12 17.01
CA GLY A 408 -11.99 15.75 17.72
C GLY A 408 -10.66 15.01 17.61
N TYR A 409 -10.52 14.04 16.70
CA TYR A 409 -9.24 13.35 16.47
C TYR A 409 -8.22 14.22 15.72
N LEU A 410 -8.68 15.17 14.91
CA LEU A 410 -7.82 16.15 14.26
C LEU A 410 -7.93 17.48 14.99
N GLU A 411 -7.00 17.71 15.91
CA GLU A 411 -6.86 19.01 16.56
C GLU A 411 -6.11 19.99 15.65
N GLY A 412 -6.70 21.17 15.50
CA GLY A 412 -6.19 22.23 14.66
C GLY A 412 -5.55 23.36 15.45
N ASP A 413 -4.58 24.05 14.84
CA ASP A 413 -4.37 25.46 15.15
C ASP A 413 -5.59 26.29 14.71
N ASP A 414 -5.55 27.61 14.93
CA ASP A 414 -6.62 28.55 14.58
C ASP A 414 -7.09 28.43 13.10
N THR A 415 -6.28 27.85 12.21
CA THR A 415 -6.68 27.65 10.81
C THR A 415 -7.57 26.42 10.66
N LEU A 416 -7.14 25.28 11.19
CA LEU A 416 -7.83 23.99 11.08
C LEU A 416 -9.08 23.89 11.97
N SER A 417 -9.28 24.82 12.91
CA SER A 417 -10.51 24.94 13.69
C SER A 417 -11.67 25.61 12.92
N THR A 418 -11.40 26.20 11.74
CA THR A 418 -12.43 26.88 10.94
C THR A 418 -13.02 25.99 9.84
N PRO A 419 -14.30 26.14 9.45
CA PRO A 419 -14.88 25.42 8.32
C PRO A 419 -14.07 25.58 7.03
N ARG A 420 -13.57 26.80 6.78
CA ARG A 420 -12.73 27.10 5.62
C ARG A 420 -11.42 26.32 5.64
N GLY A 421 -10.70 26.34 6.76
CA GLY A 421 -9.44 25.60 6.89
C GLY A 421 -9.62 24.11 6.72
N GLN A 422 -10.65 23.52 7.32
CA GLN A 422 -10.97 22.09 7.18
C GLN A 422 -11.29 21.71 5.73
N ARG A 423 -12.08 22.52 5.02
CA ARG A 423 -12.42 22.27 3.60
C ARG A 423 -11.19 22.43 2.70
N CYS A 424 -10.32 23.40 2.96
CA CYS A 424 -9.05 23.56 2.25
C CYS A 424 -8.07 22.41 2.52
N ALA A 425 -7.98 21.92 3.77
CA ALA A 425 -7.18 20.75 4.12
C ALA A 425 -7.64 19.52 3.35
N MET A 426 -8.96 19.30 3.28
CA MET A 426 -9.56 18.22 2.49
C MET A 426 -9.26 18.35 0.99
N LEU A 427 -9.31 19.57 0.43
CA LEU A 427 -8.92 19.82 -0.96
C LEU A 427 -7.46 19.43 -1.23
N LEU A 428 -6.53 19.79 -0.34
CA LEU A 428 -5.11 19.42 -0.46
C LEU A 428 -4.92 17.90 -0.40
N THR A 429 -5.59 17.22 0.54
CA THR A 429 -5.56 15.75 0.63
C THR A 429 -6.06 15.09 -0.65
N MET A 430 -7.21 15.53 -1.18
CA MET A 430 -7.75 15.00 -2.43
C MET A 430 -6.84 15.29 -3.63
N ALA A 431 -6.23 16.47 -3.71
CA ALA A 431 -5.32 16.83 -4.79
C ALA A 431 -4.06 15.96 -4.76
N GLY A 432 -3.47 15.72 -3.58
CA GLY A 432 -2.34 14.82 -3.41
C GLY A 432 -2.67 13.36 -3.73
N LEU A 433 -3.88 12.90 -3.42
CA LEU A 433 -4.34 11.56 -3.83
C LEU A 433 -4.38 11.41 -5.36
N LEU A 434 -4.69 12.46 -6.10
CA LEU A 434 -4.71 12.46 -7.57
C LEU A 434 -3.33 12.58 -8.23
N GLU A 435 -2.24 12.51 -7.48
CA GLU A 435 -0.87 12.48 -8.02
C GLU A 435 -0.48 11.06 -8.49
N PHE A 436 -0.88 10.70 -9.70
CA PHE A 436 -0.51 9.45 -10.34
C PHE A 436 -0.46 9.62 -11.87
N PRO A 437 0.31 8.79 -12.60
CA PRO A 437 0.47 8.94 -14.04
C PRO A 437 -0.80 8.50 -14.78
N ALA A 438 -1.65 9.46 -15.13
CA ALA A 438 -2.84 9.26 -15.95
C ALA A 438 -3.13 10.47 -16.85
N ASP A 439 -4.08 10.30 -17.78
CA ASP A 439 -4.56 11.38 -18.64
C ASP A 439 -5.15 12.53 -17.80
N GLN A 440 -4.83 13.78 -18.15
CA GLN A 440 -5.27 14.93 -17.35
C GLN A 440 -6.79 15.12 -17.39
N ASN A 441 -7.47 14.80 -18.50
CA ASN A 441 -8.92 14.91 -18.55
C ASN A 441 -9.60 13.88 -17.64
N PHE A 442 -9.00 12.70 -17.51
CA PHE A 442 -9.47 11.68 -16.56
C PHE A 442 -9.32 12.18 -15.12
N ILE A 443 -8.15 12.71 -14.75
CA ILE A 443 -7.90 13.25 -13.41
C ILE A 443 -8.84 14.43 -13.10
N ASP A 444 -9.02 15.35 -14.03
CA ASP A 444 -9.89 16.52 -13.84
C ASP A 444 -11.37 16.12 -13.80
N GLY A 445 -11.77 15.07 -14.52
CA GLY A 445 -13.09 14.45 -14.43
C GLY A 445 -13.36 13.87 -13.03
N LEU A 446 -12.42 13.11 -12.48
CA LEU A 446 -12.48 12.58 -11.11
C LEU A 446 -12.58 13.71 -10.08
N TRP A 447 -11.77 14.75 -10.24
CA TRP A 447 -11.79 15.93 -9.38
C TRP A 447 -13.15 16.63 -9.39
N SER A 448 -13.71 16.89 -10.58
CA SER A 448 -15.02 17.53 -10.72
C SER A 448 -16.14 16.70 -10.11
N MET A 449 -16.12 15.37 -10.31
CA MET A 449 -17.07 14.44 -9.68
C MET A 449 -16.98 14.48 -8.16
N ALA A 450 -15.77 14.45 -7.59
CA ALA A 450 -15.56 14.52 -6.15
C ALA A 450 -16.03 15.85 -5.54
N LEU A 451 -15.70 16.99 -6.16
CA LEU A 451 -16.18 18.30 -5.71
C LEU A 451 -17.70 18.37 -5.66
N LYS A 452 -18.38 17.87 -6.72
CA LYS A 452 -19.83 17.80 -6.77
C LYS A 452 -20.40 16.89 -5.68
N ALA A 453 -19.82 15.70 -5.50
CA ALA A 453 -20.22 14.76 -4.46
C ALA A 453 -20.08 15.35 -3.05
N LEU A 454 -19.12 16.25 -2.84
CA LEU A 454 -18.85 16.89 -1.55
C LEU A 454 -19.53 18.26 -1.37
N ARG A 455 -20.35 18.69 -2.34
CA ARG A 455 -20.98 20.03 -2.35
C ARG A 455 -19.94 21.15 -2.21
N LEU A 456 -18.74 20.94 -2.73
CA LEU A 456 -17.67 21.94 -2.75
C LEU A 456 -17.80 22.84 -3.98
N PRO A 457 -17.36 24.10 -3.88
CA PRO A 457 -17.32 24.99 -5.04
C PRO A 457 -16.38 24.45 -6.11
N GLN A 458 -16.67 24.78 -7.37
CA GLN A 458 -15.81 24.42 -8.50
C GLN A 458 -14.50 25.19 -8.40
N ILE A 459 -13.43 24.47 -8.11
CA ILE A 459 -12.06 24.99 -7.98
C ILE A 459 -11.14 24.16 -8.87
N SER A 460 -10.16 24.78 -9.51
CA SER A 460 -9.18 24.05 -10.31
C SER A 460 -8.27 23.20 -9.44
N ARG A 461 -8.10 21.91 -9.80
CA ARG A 461 -7.14 21.01 -9.14
C ARG A 461 -5.73 21.60 -9.18
N SER A 462 -5.33 22.20 -10.30
CA SER A 462 -4.01 22.80 -10.47
C SER A 462 -3.73 23.91 -9.47
N THR A 463 -4.74 24.72 -9.13
CA THR A 463 -4.61 25.77 -8.10
C THR A 463 -4.33 25.17 -6.72
N VAL A 464 -5.04 24.09 -6.38
CA VAL A 464 -4.84 23.38 -5.10
C VAL A 464 -3.48 22.69 -5.08
N ARG A 465 -3.16 21.93 -6.13
CA ARG A 465 -1.92 21.17 -6.25
C ARG A 465 -0.67 22.05 -6.22
N ALA A 466 -0.72 23.25 -6.80
CA ALA A 466 0.40 24.19 -6.78
C ALA A 466 0.81 24.64 -5.36
N CYS A 467 -0.04 24.39 -4.34
CA CYS A 467 0.25 24.69 -2.95
C CYS A 467 0.98 23.55 -2.22
N ILE A 468 1.16 22.40 -2.88
CA ILE A 468 2.02 21.31 -2.41
C ILE A 468 3.33 21.42 -3.20
N THR A 469 4.43 21.82 -2.57
CA THR A 469 5.69 22.15 -3.24
C THR A 469 6.78 21.11 -2.96
N GLU A 470 7.95 21.28 -3.60
CA GLU A 470 9.15 20.47 -3.28
C GLU A 470 9.52 20.59 -1.80
N GLU A 471 9.37 21.76 -1.19
CA GLU A 471 9.59 21.96 0.25
C GLU A 471 8.68 21.07 1.11
N ASP A 472 7.41 20.89 0.71
CA ASP A 472 6.53 19.96 1.40
C ASP A 472 6.99 18.52 1.18
N HIS A 473 7.37 18.17 -0.05
CA HIS A 473 7.85 16.83 -0.37
C HIS A 473 9.14 16.47 0.38
N ASP A 474 10.06 17.41 0.56
CA ASP A 474 11.30 17.24 1.33
C ASP A 474 11.02 16.95 2.81
N GLN A 475 9.87 17.40 3.30
CA GLN A 475 9.35 17.13 4.64
C GLN A 475 8.37 15.95 4.67
N SER A 476 8.26 15.19 3.58
CA SER A 476 7.35 14.05 3.43
C SER A 476 5.85 14.40 3.53
N ASN A 477 5.47 15.64 3.22
CA ASN A 477 4.09 16.13 3.18
C ASN A 477 3.51 16.08 1.76
N TYR A 478 3.07 14.90 1.31
CA TYR A 478 2.57 14.69 -0.05
C TYR A 478 1.07 14.93 -0.21
N TYR A 479 0.30 14.89 0.88
CA TYR A 479 -1.16 15.05 0.87
C TYR A 479 -1.62 16.35 1.55
N GLY A 480 -0.72 17.34 1.59
CA GLY A 480 -0.92 18.65 2.19
C GLY A 480 -0.17 18.80 3.51
N SER A 481 0.22 20.04 3.79
CA SER A 481 0.90 20.47 5.01
C SER A 481 0.23 21.72 5.57
N ARG A 482 0.59 22.14 6.78
CA ARG A 482 0.12 23.43 7.32
C ARG A 482 0.61 24.61 6.48
N ARG A 483 1.83 24.51 5.96
CA ARG A 483 2.42 25.48 5.02
C ARG A 483 1.59 25.59 3.74
N GLY A 484 1.30 24.46 3.11
CA GLY A 484 0.48 24.38 1.90
C GLY A 484 -0.96 24.86 2.12
N LEU A 485 -1.54 24.60 3.31
CA LEU A 485 -2.83 25.15 3.70
C LEU A 485 -2.81 26.69 3.75
N GLY A 486 -1.79 27.28 4.36
CA GLY A 486 -1.60 28.73 4.37
C GLY A 486 -1.45 29.31 2.96
N GLN A 487 -0.68 28.63 2.09
CA GLN A 487 -0.53 29.03 0.69
C GLN A 487 -1.86 28.99 -0.07
N LEU A 488 -2.65 27.93 0.08
CA LEU A 488 -3.94 27.78 -0.58
C LEU A 488 -4.93 28.87 -0.15
N LEU A 489 -5.03 29.13 1.16
CA LEU A 489 -5.88 30.19 1.69
C LEU A 489 -5.48 31.57 1.14
N GLY A 490 -4.18 31.87 1.10
CA GLY A 490 -3.67 33.11 0.52
C GLY A 490 -3.93 33.23 -0.98
N ALA A 491 -3.72 32.14 -1.73
CA ALA A 491 -3.95 32.09 -3.16
C ALA A 491 -5.43 32.31 -3.51
N LEU A 492 -6.34 31.65 -2.80
CA LEU A 492 -7.78 31.81 -3.02
C LEU A 492 -8.27 33.20 -2.63
N LYS A 493 -7.85 33.73 -1.48
CA LYS A 493 -8.23 35.08 -1.06
C LYS A 493 -7.86 36.14 -2.09
N LYS A 494 -6.73 35.97 -2.77
CA LYS A 494 -6.22 36.92 -3.78
C LYS A 494 -6.77 36.67 -5.18
N GLY A 495 -6.82 35.40 -5.61
CA GLY A 495 -7.08 35.00 -7.00
C GLY A 495 -8.52 34.56 -7.27
N ASP A 496 -9.24 34.09 -6.26
CA ASP A 496 -10.64 33.64 -6.36
C ASP A 496 -11.41 33.90 -5.06
N PRO A 497 -11.75 35.17 -4.77
CA PRO A 497 -12.43 35.55 -3.53
C PRO A 497 -13.84 34.95 -3.42
N VAL A 498 -14.49 34.62 -4.54
CA VAL A 498 -15.82 33.99 -4.52
C VAL A 498 -15.72 32.58 -3.97
N THR A 499 -14.81 31.75 -4.49
CA THR A 499 -14.55 30.41 -3.95
C THR A 499 -14.05 30.48 -2.51
N PHE A 500 -13.23 31.48 -2.16
CA PHE A 500 -12.77 31.70 -0.78
C PHE A 500 -13.93 31.92 0.21
N GLU A 501 -14.93 32.73 -0.17
CA GLU A 501 -16.13 32.93 0.65
C GLU A 501 -17.04 31.70 0.67
N GLN A 502 -17.23 31.01 -0.45
CA GLN A 502 -18.02 29.77 -0.51
C GLN A 502 -17.44 28.67 0.39
N LEU A 503 -16.11 28.51 0.41
CA LEU A 503 -15.43 27.60 1.33
C LEU A 503 -15.55 28.05 2.79
N GLY A 504 -15.84 29.32 3.06
CA GLY A 504 -16.10 29.85 4.40
C GLY A 504 -17.57 29.77 4.85
N SER A 505 -18.47 29.25 4.02
CA SER A 505 -19.91 29.18 4.32
C SER A 505 -20.21 28.51 5.67
N ASP A 506 -21.17 29.06 6.42
CA ASP A 506 -21.69 28.47 7.65
C ASP A 506 -22.57 27.23 7.41
N ASP A 507 -22.89 26.91 6.14
CA ASP A 507 -23.63 25.69 5.79
C ASP A 507 -22.79 24.44 6.18
N PRO A 508 -23.22 23.65 7.18
CA PRO A 508 -22.47 22.49 7.65
C PRO A 508 -22.42 21.34 6.65
N LEU A 509 -23.20 21.40 5.56
CA LEU A 509 -23.23 20.40 4.49
C LEU A 509 -22.16 20.61 3.42
N VAL A 510 -21.58 21.81 3.31
CA VAL A 510 -20.48 22.08 2.36
C VAL A 510 -19.23 21.34 2.80
N GLY A 511 -18.68 20.51 1.92
CA GLY A 511 -17.57 19.62 2.21
C GLY A 511 -17.98 18.28 2.82
N ARG A 512 -19.29 17.96 2.86
CA ARG A 512 -19.81 16.63 3.22
C ARG A 512 -20.40 15.95 2.01
N LEU A 513 -20.36 14.62 2.02
CA LEU A 513 -20.92 13.82 0.94
C LEU A 513 -22.43 14.05 0.81
N ALA A 514 -22.87 14.26 -0.43
CA ALA A 514 -24.28 14.35 -0.78
C ALA A 514 -24.90 12.95 -0.73
N GLU A 515 -26.10 12.86 -0.16
CA GLU A 515 -26.90 11.64 -0.17
C GLU A 515 -27.26 11.25 -1.61
N LEU A 516 -27.15 9.96 -1.90
CA LEU A 516 -27.46 9.37 -3.18
C LEU A 516 -28.97 9.41 -3.44
N GLU A 517 -29.33 9.83 -4.65
CA GLU A 517 -30.67 9.66 -5.19
C GLU A 517 -30.82 8.23 -5.67
N LEU A 518 -31.26 7.36 -4.77
CA LEU A 518 -31.59 5.98 -5.07
C LEU A 518 -33.03 5.94 -5.62
N GLY A 519 -33.20 5.47 -6.85
CA GLY A 519 -34.53 5.31 -7.44
C GLY A 519 -35.44 4.47 -6.54
N ALA A 520 -36.72 4.82 -6.49
CA ALA A 520 -37.72 3.95 -5.87
C ALA A 520 -37.70 2.61 -6.63
N ALA A 521 -37.38 1.52 -5.93
CA ALA A 521 -37.42 0.17 -6.49
C ALA A 521 -38.85 -0.19 -6.92
#